data_AF-A0A956QBT4-F1
#
_entry.id   AF-A0A956QBT4-F1
#
_cell.length_a   1.000
_cell.length_b   1.000
_cell.length_c   1.000
_cell.angle_alpha   90.00
_cell.angle_beta   90.00
_cell.angle_gamma   90.00
#
_symmetry.space_group_name_H-M   'P 1'
#
loop_
_entity.id
_entity.type
_entity.pdbx_description
1 polymer ?
#
loop_
_entity_poly.entity_id
_entity_poly.type
_entity_poly.pdbx_seq_one_letter_code
_entity_poly.pdbx_strand_id
1 'polypeptide(L)'
;MKRSQRGIALFLVFAVTALMLVLMGAFVQLNSHQFSFINNTDHRANLERAARSVYEYCFYRLEHEKSWGAAPFVNDGVDGEVADTLTVNEIKNTTRVAGEVVDLGTQYEVVIHNNIEGTAESDGVPPGGCRLDISVDRGSLSQKRQVLLYTAPLYDSSAVSTHNINFDANQLNVASTDPTRNFIRSKQSIHAPAPSQVDFQPAPNSSEKGVLWANGGIHLGSKNMEDPTDLQAAVTTTKGRFLPRSKTYYEVHDLQRSEVQVAGQEVTINPGIYVFTQRNVTYINAQNEQATASVNALERRAYAVVDGHLEPGDVQELWYYNGSLPNNYDSDEWVSLNGDLAVGHAVNTLDFYIDPTNLVAANLSTATVSVSANVNLKVDGDFGVFSQNANQVPSVQFLDGDWDGQVDRGSISASGEITIEGNVFGSGKLLADGSVSLYPNYADIEGDTKSDLSIYSGNNVNVRTPDAGFLSDLAFRGLVYAKNDIDIHAGGRSISVEGAMVSQGGDLSVHNANNINLKYNPAYLDTIVKKLPGGRVQLERGVWIP
;
A
#
# COMPACT_ATOMS: atom_id res chain seq x y z
N MET A 1 67.98 58.60 -44.23
CA MET A 1 67.73 58.50 -42.77
C MET A 1 69.07 58.50 -42.03
N LYS A 2 69.28 59.47 -41.14
CA LYS A 2 70.53 59.66 -40.38
C LYS A 2 70.62 58.60 -39.26
N ARG A 3 71.83 58.15 -38.89
CA ARG A 3 72.08 57.18 -37.79
C ARG A 3 71.32 57.52 -36.48
N SER A 4 71.08 58.81 -36.22
CA SER A 4 70.29 59.28 -35.07
C SER A 4 68.81 58.90 -35.12
N GLN A 5 68.18 58.81 -36.30
CA GLN A 5 66.77 58.42 -36.45
C GLN A 5 66.55 56.92 -36.17
N ARG A 6 67.56 56.07 -36.41
CA ARG A 6 67.51 54.63 -36.09
C ARG A 6 67.62 54.36 -34.58
N GLY A 7 68.44 55.15 -33.87
CA GLY A 7 68.56 55.05 -32.41
C GLY A 7 67.28 55.47 -31.67
N ILE A 8 66.61 56.53 -32.14
CA ILE A 8 65.34 57.00 -31.58
C ILE A 8 64.24 55.96 -31.79
N ALA A 9 64.14 55.36 -32.99
CA ALA A 9 63.15 54.32 -33.27
C ALA A 9 63.37 53.06 -32.42
N LEU A 10 64.62 52.62 -32.25
CA LEU A 10 64.94 51.45 -31.41
C LEU A 10 64.59 51.70 -29.94
N PHE A 11 64.92 52.87 -29.41
CA PHE A 11 64.59 53.25 -28.03
C PHE A 11 63.07 53.29 -27.81
N LEU A 12 62.31 53.80 -28.79
CA LEU A 12 60.86 53.87 -28.73
C LEU A 12 60.22 52.48 -28.75
N VAL A 13 60.74 51.55 -29.58
CA VAL A 13 60.31 50.15 -29.56
C VAL A 13 60.61 49.49 -28.22
N PHE A 14 61.82 49.68 -27.66
CA PHE A 14 62.14 49.13 -26.34
C PHE A 14 61.26 49.71 -25.23
N ALA A 15 60.98 51.02 -25.26
CA ALA A 15 60.11 51.67 -24.29
C ALA A 15 58.66 51.15 -24.38
N VAL A 16 58.12 50.97 -25.59
CA VAL A 16 56.78 50.39 -25.81
C VAL A 16 56.73 48.92 -25.38
N THR A 17 57.79 48.15 -25.65
CA THR A 17 57.86 46.74 -25.27
C THR A 17 57.95 46.58 -23.74
N ALA A 18 58.74 47.43 -23.07
CA ALA A 18 58.82 47.46 -21.62
C ALA A 18 57.48 47.87 -20.98
N LEU A 19 56.80 48.87 -21.54
CA LEU A 19 55.47 49.29 -21.09
C LEU A 19 54.44 48.16 -21.25
N MET A 20 54.45 47.45 -22.39
CA MET A 20 53.60 46.28 -22.63
C MET A 20 53.87 45.16 -21.61
N LEU A 21 55.13 44.85 -21.30
CA LEU A 21 55.48 43.84 -20.29
C LEU A 21 55.00 44.22 -18.89
N VAL A 22 55.13 45.49 -18.51
CA VAL A 22 54.62 45.99 -17.21
C VAL A 22 53.10 45.95 -17.16
N LEU A 23 52.41 46.34 -18.24
CA LEU A 23 50.95 46.27 -18.33
C LEU A 23 50.46 44.82 -18.31
N MET A 24 51.18 43.89 -18.95
CA MET A 24 50.84 42.47 -18.96
C MET A 24 51.09 41.83 -17.59
N GLY A 25 52.16 42.20 -16.89
CA GLY A 25 52.39 41.81 -15.49
C GLY A 25 51.31 42.33 -14.53
N ALA A 26 50.94 43.61 -14.67
CA ALA A 26 49.85 44.20 -13.89
C ALA A 26 48.49 43.55 -14.21
N PHE A 27 48.23 43.23 -15.48
CA PHE A 27 47.03 42.52 -15.91
C PHE A 27 46.94 41.11 -15.31
N VAL A 28 48.02 40.33 -15.35
CA VAL A 28 48.04 38.99 -14.73
C VAL A 28 47.84 39.08 -13.22
N GLN A 29 48.45 40.07 -12.56
CA GLN A 29 48.30 40.27 -11.13
C GLN A 29 46.87 40.70 -10.74
N LEU A 30 46.25 41.61 -11.50
CA LEU A 30 44.86 42.04 -11.29
C LEU A 30 43.85 40.90 -11.53
N ASN A 31 44.08 40.06 -12.55
CA ASN A 31 43.17 38.97 -12.89
C ASN A 31 43.45 37.67 -12.12
N SER A 32 44.57 37.56 -11.41
CA SER A 32 44.89 36.39 -10.56
C SER A 32 43.78 36.08 -9.55
N HIS A 33 43.15 37.13 -8.99
CA HIS A 33 41.99 36.98 -8.11
C HIS A 33 40.78 36.42 -8.85
N GLN A 34 40.47 36.89 -10.06
CA GLN A 34 39.37 36.36 -10.86
C GLN A 34 39.59 34.89 -11.25
N PHE A 35 40.82 34.50 -11.60
CA PHE A 35 41.17 33.11 -11.85
C PHE A 35 41.04 32.23 -10.59
N SER A 36 41.39 32.76 -9.41
CA SER A 36 41.19 32.03 -8.14
C SER A 36 39.70 31.84 -7.81
N PHE A 37 38.84 32.81 -8.15
CA PHE A 37 37.40 32.67 -8.01
C PHE A 37 36.82 31.63 -8.98
N ILE A 38 37.25 31.63 -10.24
CA ILE A 38 36.80 30.64 -11.25
C ILE A 38 37.22 29.22 -10.81
N ASN A 39 38.48 29.02 -10.42
CA ASN A 39 38.95 27.72 -9.93
C ASN A 39 38.18 27.25 -8.69
N ASN A 40 37.89 28.15 -7.74
CA ASN A 40 37.07 27.81 -6.56
C ASN A 40 35.63 27.43 -6.92
N THR A 41 35.04 28.07 -7.93
CA THR A 41 33.71 27.70 -8.43
C THR A 41 33.74 26.32 -9.08
N ASP A 42 34.74 26.03 -9.92
CA ASP A 42 34.89 24.71 -10.56
C ASP A 42 35.16 23.61 -9.53
N HIS A 43 36.00 23.88 -8.52
CA HIS A 43 36.23 22.93 -7.43
C HIS A 43 34.97 22.68 -6.61
N ARG A 44 34.17 23.71 -6.30
CA ARG A 44 32.88 23.54 -5.61
C ARG A 44 31.88 22.73 -6.43
N ALA A 45 31.77 23.02 -7.72
CA ALA A 45 30.91 22.23 -8.61
C ALA A 45 31.35 20.76 -8.67
N ASN A 46 32.66 20.49 -8.65
CA ASN A 46 33.19 19.14 -8.60
C ASN A 46 32.96 18.44 -7.25
N LEU A 47 33.06 19.15 -6.13
CA LEU A 47 32.70 18.61 -4.81
C LEU A 47 31.21 18.25 -4.74
N GLU A 48 30.35 19.10 -5.29
CA GLU A 48 28.91 18.83 -5.34
C GLU A 48 28.56 17.62 -6.22
N ARG A 49 29.21 17.49 -7.39
CA ARG A 49 29.08 16.28 -8.22
C ARG A 49 29.57 15.03 -7.50
N ALA A 50 30.73 15.10 -6.84
CA ALA A 50 31.27 13.98 -6.07
C ALA A 50 30.32 13.56 -4.95
N ALA A 51 29.80 14.51 -4.17
CA ALA A 51 28.84 14.23 -3.10
C ALA A 51 27.56 13.56 -3.64
N ARG A 52 27.11 13.97 -4.83
CA ARG A 52 25.96 13.36 -5.50
C ARG A 52 26.24 11.94 -5.99
N SER A 53 27.39 11.70 -6.62
CA SER A 53 27.77 10.34 -7.06
C SER A 53 27.90 9.38 -5.88
N VAL A 54 28.52 9.83 -4.79
CA VAL A 54 28.65 9.05 -3.55
C VAL A 54 27.27 8.77 -2.94
N TYR A 55 26.39 9.77 -2.91
CA TYR A 55 25.00 9.59 -2.48
C TYR A 55 24.27 8.54 -3.33
N GLU A 56 24.35 8.62 -4.66
CA GLU A 56 23.69 7.69 -5.58
C GLU A 56 24.20 6.26 -5.39
N TYR A 57 25.51 6.08 -5.15
CA TYR A 57 26.08 4.79 -4.80
C TYR A 57 25.54 4.24 -3.46
N CYS A 58 25.56 5.05 -2.39
CA CYS A 58 25.05 4.63 -1.09
C CYS A 58 23.56 4.28 -1.15
N PHE A 59 22.77 5.08 -1.89
CA PHE A 59 21.37 4.83 -2.13
C PHE A 59 21.16 3.47 -2.82
N TYR A 60 21.87 3.22 -3.93
CA TYR A 60 21.84 1.95 -4.64
C TYR A 60 22.19 0.76 -3.73
N ARG A 61 23.26 0.85 -2.95
CA ARG A 61 23.69 -0.21 -2.02
C ARG A 61 22.63 -0.50 -0.96
N LEU A 62 22.06 0.53 -0.33
CA LEU A 62 21.02 0.37 0.68
C LEU A 62 19.72 -0.22 0.13
N GLU A 63 19.36 0.08 -1.13
CA GLU A 63 18.19 -0.54 -1.78
C GLU A 63 18.41 -2.04 -2.05
N HIS A 64 19.65 -2.45 -2.28
CA HIS A 64 20.01 -3.85 -2.54
C HIS A 64 20.24 -4.66 -1.26
N GLU A 65 20.72 -4.00 -0.21
CA GLU A 65 21.07 -4.61 1.07
C GLU A 65 20.63 -3.70 2.23
N LYS A 66 19.40 -3.91 2.74
CA LYS A 66 18.82 -3.11 3.82
C LYS A 66 19.65 -3.09 5.12
N SER A 67 20.46 -4.11 5.36
CA SER A 67 21.32 -4.24 6.56
C SER A 67 22.68 -3.58 6.40
N TRP A 68 23.00 -3.04 5.21
CA TRP A 68 24.31 -2.45 4.93
C TRP A 68 24.56 -1.24 5.84
N GLY A 69 25.64 -1.29 6.62
CA GLY A 69 25.96 -0.26 7.62
C GLY A 69 25.01 -0.21 8.83
N ALA A 70 24.13 -1.20 9.02
CA ALA A 70 23.30 -1.32 10.25
C ALA A 70 24.13 -1.83 11.44
N ALA A 71 25.19 -2.59 11.16
CA ALA A 71 26.20 -3.00 12.13
C ALA A 71 27.60 -2.67 11.59
N PRO A 72 28.63 -2.58 12.46
CA PRO A 72 30.00 -2.36 12.01
C PRO A 72 30.46 -3.42 11.00
N PHE A 73 31.11 -2.99 9.93
CA PHE A 73 31.62 -3.89 8.88
C PHE A 73 32.63 -4.89 9.45
N VAL A 74 32.46 -6.17 9.12
CA VAL A 74 33.27 -7.26 9.69
C VAL A 74 34.69 -7.28 9.11
N ASN A 75 34.82 -6.92 7.84
CA ASN A 75 36.08 -6.91 7.09
C ASN A 75 36.22 -5.59 6.33
N ASP A 76 37.45 -5.28 5.92
CA ASP A 76 37.65 -4.24 4.93
C ASP A 76 37.13 -4.76 3.59
N GLY A 77 35.96 -4.26 3.19
CA GLY A 77 35.30 -4.61 1.94
C GLY A 77 35.72 -3.66 0.83
N VAL A 78 35.94 -4.17 -0.37
CA VAL A 78 36.15 -3.35 -1.57
C VAL A 78 35.04 -3.69 -2.55
N ASP A 79 34.30 -2.68 -3.01
CA ASP A 79 33.32 -2.88 -4.09
C ASP A 79 34.01 -2.69 -5.44
N GLY A 80 34.19 -3.80 -6.16
CA GLY A 80 34.81 -3.82 -7.48
C GLY A 80 33.84 -3.48 -8.62
N GLU A 81 32.53 -3.47 -8.39
CA GLU A 81 31.52 -3.29 -9.45
C GLU A 81 31.51 -1.86 -10.01
N VAL A 82 31.92 -0.88 -9.20
CA VAL A 82 31.95 0.55 -9.55
C VAL A 82 33.35 1.13 -9.76
N ALA A 83 34.38 0.28 -9.76
CA ALA A 83 35.80 0.68 -9.72
C ALA A 83 36.24 1.66 -10.82
N ASP A 84 35.57 1.65 -11.98
CA ASP A 84 35.84 2.56 -13.11
C ASP A 84 35.41 4.01 -12.82
N THR A 85 34.52 4.23 -11.84
CA THR A 85 33.96 5.55 -11.51
C THR A 85 34.19 5.95 -10.05
N LEU A 86 34.13 4.99 -9.14
CA LEU A 86 34.28 5.18 -7.70
C LEU A 86 35.17 4.06 -7.14
N THR A 87 36.15 4.43 -6.32
CA THR A 87 36.78 3.47 -5.41
C THR A 87 35.99 3.46 -4.11
N VAL A 88 35.65 2.28 -3.60
CA VAL A 88 34.85 2.12 -2.38
C VAL A 88 35.56 1.17 -1.44
N ASN A 89 35.84 1.64 -0.22
CA ASN A 89 36.41 0.83 0.85
C ASN A 89 35.52 0.94 2.10
N GLU A 90 34.97 -0.19 2.52
CA GLU A 90 34.28 -0.33 3.81
C GLU A 90 35.33 -0.43 4.91
N ILE A 91 35.23 0.40 5.95
CA ILE A 91 36.23 0.45 7.01
C ILE A 91 35.82 -0.53 8.12
N LYS A 92 36.65 -1.56 8.33
CA LYS A 92 36.41 -2.58 9.35
C LYS A 92 36.13 -2.01 10.74
N ASN A 93 35.20 -2.65 11.46
CA ASN A 93 34.72 -2.27 12.79
C ASN A 93 34.07 -0.89 12.86
N THR A 94 33.64 -0.34 11.74
CA THR A 94 32.89 0.92 11.68
C THR A 94 31.70 0.80 10.72
N THR A 95 30.81 1.78 10.70
CA THR A 95 29.75 1.93 9.68
C THR A 95 30.17 2.95 8.61
N ARG A 96 31.48 3.07 8.35
CA ARG A 96 32.07 4.08 7.48
C ARG A 96 32.54 3.49 6.17
N VAL A 97 32.36 4.27 5.12
CA VAL A 97 32.79 3.96 3.76
C VAL A 97 33.63 5.12 3.24
N ALA A 98 34.78 4.83 2.65
CA ALA A 98 35.69 5.87 2.14
C ALA A 98 36.29 5.48 0.80
N GLY A 99 36.67 6.49 0.01
CA GLY A 99 37.37 6.28 -1.24
C GLY A 99 37.48 7.54 -2.07
N GLU A 100 37.59 7.37 -3.38
CA GLU A 100 37.82 8.43 -4.35
C GLU A 100 36.88 8.33 -5.55
N VAL A 101 36.34 9.47 -5.98
CA VAL A 101 35.66 9.60 -7.27
C VAL A 101 36.70 9.82 -8.36
N VAL A 102 37.01 8.78 -9.12
CA VAL A 102 38.20 8.67 -9.99
C VAL A 102 38.26 9.81 -11.01
N ASP A 103 37.14 10.11 -11.66
CA ASP A 103 37.06 11.15 -12.69
C ASP A 103 37.25 12.59 -12.15
N LEU A 104 37.01 12.79 -10.85
CA LEU A 104 37.03 14.12 -10.22
C LEU A 104 38.27 14.35 -9.36
N GLY A 105 39.01 13.28 -9.02
CA GLY A 105 40.15 13.33 -8.10
C GLY A 105 39.74 13.83 -6.71
N THR A 106 38.54 13.45 -6.25
CA THR A 106 37.93 13.92 -5.00
C THR A 106 37.81 12.74 -4.04
N GLN A 107 38.37 12.87 -2.84
CA GLN A 107 38.24 11.89 -1.77
C GLN A 107 36.91 12.06 -1.06
N TYR A 108 36.36 10.99 -0.50
CA TYR A 108 35.12 11.03 0.25
C TYR A 108 35.12 10.07 1.44
N GLU A 109 34.31 10.42 2.43
CA GLU A 109 33.98 9.59 3.59
C GLU A 109 32.47 9.69 3.86
N VAL A 110 31.81 8.56 4.07
CA VAL A 110 30.41 8.48 4.45
C VAL A 110 30.30 7.76 5.78
N VAL A 111 29.57 8.36 6.73
CA VAL A 111 29.12 7.67 7.95
C VAL A 111 27.66 7.25 7.75
N ILE A 112 27.39 5.96 7.88
CA ILE A 112 26.06 5.38 7.72
C ILE A 112 25.44 5.16 9.10
N HIS A 113 24.27 5.75 9.34
CA HIS A 113 23.43 5.54 10.51
C HIS A 113 22.14 4.86 10.08
N ASN A 114 22.19 3.53 9.91
CA ASN A 114 21.10 2.76 9.32
C ASN A 114 20.17 2.18 10.41
N ASN A 115 18.89 2.54 10.36
CA ASN A 115 17.81 1.99 11.18
C ASN A 115 16.61 1.51 10.33
N ILE A 116 16.86 1.09 9.09
CA ILE A 116 15.81 0.67 8.15
C ILE A 116 15.00 -0.50 8.72
N GLU A 117 15.64 -1.43 9.43
CA GLU A 117 14.95 -2.57 10.03
C GLU A 117 14.28 -2.26 11.38
N GLY A 118 14.51 -1.08 11.95
CA GLY A 118 13.96 -0.69 13.25
C GLY A 118 14.56 -1.43 14.46
N THR A 119 15.66 -2.17 14.26
CA THR A 119 16.30 -3.03 15.27
C THR A 119 17.52 -2.39 15.92
N ALA A 120 18.04 -1.28 15.37
CA ALA A 120 19.28 -0.65 15.82
C ALA A 120 19.01 0.62 16.63
N GLU A 121 19.77 0.84 17.71
CA GLU A 121 19.92 2.17 18.31
C GLU A 121 20.77 3.02 17.35
N SER A 122 20.11 3.71 16.43
CA SER A 122 20.76 4.62 15.50
C SER A 122 20.58 6.06 15.98
N ASP A 123 21.70 6.75 16.17
CA ASP A 123 21.91 8.16 16.59
C ASP A 123 20.81 9.17 16.16
N GLY A 124 19.63 9.08 16.78
CA GLY A 124 18.45 9.90 16.47
C GLY A 124 17.73 9.58 15.16
N VAL A 125 18.01 8.45 14.50
CA VAL A 125 17.34 8.03 13.25
C VAL A 125 16.11 7.17 13.59
N PRO A 126 14.89 7.55 13.17
CA PRO A 126 13.70 6.77 13.46
C PRO A 126 13.72 5.39 12.77
N PRO A 127 12.95 4.41 13.28
CA PRO A 127 12.75 3.13 12.59
C PRO A 127 12.28 3.32 11.15
N GLY A 128 12.80 2.52 10.21
CA GLY A 128 12.52 2.66 8.77
C GLY A 128 13.33 3.76 8.08
N GLY A 129 14.30 4.38 8.78
CA GLY A 129 15.13 5.46 8.26
C GLY A 129 16.62 5.12 8.19
N CYS A 130 17.36 5.86 7.36
CA CYS A 130 18.82 5.83 7.32
C CYS A 130 19.36 7.26 7.13
N ARG A 131 20.31 7.69 7.96
CA ARG A 131 21.02 8.98 7.78
C ARG A 131 22.41 8.72 7.20
N LEU A 132 22.74 9.45 6.15
CA LEU A 132 24.05 9.47 5.52
C LEU A 132 24.73 10.81 5.79
N ASP A 133 25.89 10.77 6.46
CA ASP A 133 26.75 11.95 6.63
C ASP A 133 27.91 11.85 5.62
N ILE A 134 27.78 12.57 4.51
CA ILE A 134 28.72 12.54 3.38
C ILE A 134 29.70 13.71 3.51
N SER A 135 31.00 13.42 3.59
CA SER A 135 32.08 14.39 3.53
C SER A 135 32.90 14.15 2.26
N VAL A 136 33.15 15.21 1.49
CA VAL A 136 33.96 15.16 0.27
C VAL A 136 35.06 16.22 0.32
N ASP A 137 36.26 15.85 -0.11
CA ASP A 137 37.46 16.66 0.00
C ASP A 137 38.26 16.68 -1.30
N ARG A 138 38.69 17.87 -1.73
CA ARG A 138 39.60 18.06 -2.86
C ARG A 138 40.62 19.15 -2.53
N GLY A 139 41.86 18.73 -2.27
CA GLY A 139 42.92 19.64 -1.84
C GLY A 139 42.60 20.27 -0.49
N SER A 140 42.43 21.59 -0.44
CA SER A 140 42.07 22.33 0.80
C SER A 140 40.59 22.64 0.94
N LEU A 141 39.75 22.21 -0.01
CA LEU A 141 38.31 22.45 0.00
C LEU A 141 37.59 21.19 0.46
N SER A 142 36.73 21.35 1.46
CA SER A 142 35.88 20.30 2.04
C SER A 142 34.41 20.69 1.95
N GLN A 143 33.54 19.73 1.69
CA GLN A 143 32.08 19.93 1.74
C GLN A 143 31.43 18.77 2.49
N LYS A 144 30.48 19.10 3.37
CA LYS A 144 29.68 18.12 4.10
C LYS A 144 28.22 18.21 3.65
N ARG A 145 27.55 17.06 3.62
CA ARG A 145 26.14 16.92 3.32
C ARG A 145 25.53 15.88 4.23
N GLN A 146 24.31 16.15 4.69
CA GLN A 146 23.52 15.17 5.42
C GLN A 146 22.29 14.84 4.59
N VAL A 147 22.04 13.54 4.44
CA VAL A 147 20.87 13.03 3.73
C VAL A 147 20.14 12.05 4.62
N LEU A 148 18.83 12.23 4.74
CA LEU A 148 17.95 11.31 5.44
C LEU A 148 17.13 10.55 4.39
N LEU A 149 17.22 9.23 4.44
CA LEU A 149 16.50 8.28 3.61
C LEU A 149 15.45 7.56 4.45
N TYR A 150 14.32 7.25 3.84
CA TYR A 150 13.26 6.46 4.45
C TYR A 150 12.88 5.30 3.56
N THR A 151 12.39 4.21 4.13
CA THR A 151 11.69 3.19 3.36
C THR A 151 10.48 3.81 2.68
N ALA A 152 10.45 3.74 1.36
CA ALA A 152 9.30 4.12 0.56
C ALA A 152 8.23 3.05 0.77
N PRO A 153 7.05 3.41 1.31
CA PRO A 153 5.94 2.50 1.37
C PRO A 153 5.48 2.22 -0.07
N LEU A 154 4.87 1.05 -0.28
CA LEU A 154 4.30 0.72 -1.58
C LEU A 154 3.27 1.76 -2.04
N TYR A 155 2.51 2.31 -1.08
CA TYR A 155 1.55 3.39 -1.27
C TYR A 155 1.77 4.44 -0.18
N ASP A 156 1.79 5.71 -0.54
CA ASP A 156 2.12 6.84 0.34
C ASP A 156 0.89 7.64 0.81
N SER A 157 -0.30 7.14 0.53
CA SER A 157 -1.57 7.88 0.63
C SER A 157 -2.66 6.98 1.22
N SER A 158 -3.61 7.58 1.96
CA SER A 158 -4.77 6.84 2.50
C SER A 158 -5.77 6.46 1.41
N ALA A 159 -5.84 7.26 0.34
CA ALA A 159 -6.58 6.95 -0.88
C ALA A 159 -5.79 7.41 -2.11
N VAL A 160 -5.69 6.52 -3.09
CA VAL A 160 -5.00 6.78 -4.35
C VAL A 160 -5.76 6.18 -5.54
N SER A 161 -5.83 6.94 -6.63
CA SER A 161 -6.51 6.54 -7.87
C SER A 161 -5.77 7.03 -9.12
N THR A 162 -5.72 6.20 -10.16
CA THR A 162 -5.25 6.63 -11.49
C THR A 162 -6.29 7.45 -12.26
N HIS A 163 -7.58 7.24 -12.00
CA HIS A 163 -8.63 8.13 -12.50
C HIS A 163 -9.10 9.05 -11.38
N ASN A 164 -10.41 9.27 -11.27
CA ASN A 164 -11.00 10.22 -10.36
C ASN A 164 -11.13 9.60 -8.96
N ILE A 165 -11.22 10.49 -7.98
CA ILE A 165 -11.65 10.16 -6.63
C ILE A 165 -12.94 10.93 -6.36
N ASN A 166 -14.01 10.22 -6.01
CA ASN A 166 -15.31 10.83 -5.70
C ASN A 166 -15.73 10.44 -4.27
N PHE A 167 -15.72 11.41 -3.36
CA PHE A 167 -16.22 11.25 -2.01
C PHE A 167 -17.54 12.01 -1.85
N ASP A 168 -18.64 11.27 -1.91
CA ASP A 168 -19.98 11.76 -1.59
C ASP A 168 -20.33 11.40 -0.14
N ALA A 169 -20.08 12.37 0.76
CA ALA A 169 -20.29 12.21 2.20
C ALA A 169 -20.65 13.52 2.92
N ASN A 170 -21.22 13.42 4.13
CA ASN A 170 -21.44 14.60 4.97
C ASN A 170 -20.15 15.12 5.61
N GLN A 171 -19.16 14.25 5.84
CA GLN A 171 -17.85 14.60 6.39
C GLN A 171 -16.76 13.70 5.82
N LEU A 172 -15.58 14.27 5.58
CA LEU A 172 -14.36 13.56 5.19
C LEU A 172 -13.24 13.89 6.19
N ASN A 173 -12.80 12.89 6.93
CA ASN A 173 -11.69 12.98 7.87
C ASN A 173 -10.47 12.26 7.27
N VAL A 174 -9.34 12.95 7.20
CA VAL A 174 -8.11 12.45 6.59
C VAL A 174 -6.98 12.51 7.61
N ALA A 175 -6.64 11.35 8.15
CA ALA A 175 -5.70 11.16 9.24
C ALA A 175 -4.46 10.38 8.79
N SER A 176 -3.40 10.42 9.61
CA SER A 176 -2.26 9.53 9.44
C SER A 176 -1.58 9.18 10.75
N THR A 177 -0.97 7.99 10.81
CA THR A 177 0.03 7.63 11.83
C THR A 177 1.46 8.01 11.43
N ASP A 178 1.68 8.37 10.16
CA ASP A 178 2.97 8.76 9.61
C ASP A 178 3.15 10.29 9.69
N PRO A 179 4.19 10.81 10.38
CA PRO A 179 4.44 12.24 10.52
C PRO A 179 4.88 12.94 9.23
N THR A 180 5.18 12.19 8.17
CA THR A 180 5.61 12.74 6.89
C THR A 180 4.56 12.62 5.81
N ARG A 181 3.49 11.84 6.04
CA ARG A 181 2.50 11.50 5.01
C ARG A 181 1.09 11.70 5.53
N ASN A 182 0.32 12.55 4.86
CA ASN A 182 -1.12 12.59 5.04
C ASN A 182 -1.77 13.02 3.71
N PHE A 183 -1.75 12.09 2.76
CA PHE A 183 -2.05 12.37 1.35
C PHE A 183 -3.29 11.64 0.87
N ILE A 184 -4.02 12.31 -0.02
CA ILE A 184 -4.94 11.69 -0.98
C ILE A 184 -4.48 12.11 -2.37
N ARG A 185 -4.36 11.14 -3.30
CA ARG A 185 -3.77 11.36 -4.62
C ARG A 185 -4.66 10.86 -5.75
N SER A 186 -4.87 11.70 -6.76
CA SER A 186 -5.52 11.30 -8.00
C SER A 186 -4.71 11.75 -9.22
N LYS A 187 -4.56 10.88 -10.22
CA LYS A 187 -4.00 11.29 -11.52
C LYS A 187 -5.02 12.02 -12.41
N GLN A 188 -6.30 12.05 -12.02
CA GLN A 188 -7.33 12.91 -12.58
C GLN A 188 -7.87 13.85 -11.49
N SER A 189 -9.18 13.94 -11.32
CA SER A 189 -9.79 14.91 -10.42
C SER A 189 -10.18 14.30 -9.07
N ILE A 190 -10.20 15.14 -8.03
CA ILE A 190 -10.75 14.79 -6.71
C ILE A 190 -12.02 15.61 -6.49
N HIS A 191 -13.12 14.93 -6.20
CA HIS A 191 -14.38 15.50 -5.74
C HIS A 191 -14.59 15.09 -4.28
N ALA A 192 -14.72 16.06 -3.40
CA ALA A 192 -14.92 15.83 -1.97
C ALA A 192 -15.96 16.80 -1.38
N PRO A 193 -16.39 16.60 -0.12
CA PRO A 193 -17.35 17.48 0.54
C PRO A 193 -16.87 18.94 0.64
N ALA A 194 -17.75 19.85 1.05
CA ALA A 194 -17.40 21.27 1.17
C ALA A 194 -16.24 21.47 2.17
N PRO A 195 -15.46 22.57 2.09
CA PRO A 195 -14.29 22.74 2.97
C PRO A 195 -14.59 22.68 4.47
N SER A 196 -15.80 23.05 4.92
CA SER A 196 -16.21 22.94 6.32
C SER A 196 -16.50 21.50 6.78
N GLN A 197 -16.56 20.57 5.83
CA GLN A 197 -16.84 19.14 6.03
C GLN A 197 -15.57 18.29 5.85
N VAL A 198 -14.41 18.91 5.58
CA VAL A 198 -13.12 18.22 5.44
C VAL A 198 -12.25 18.54 6.64
N ASP A 199 -11.78 17.52 7.35
CA ASP A 199 -10.88 17.65 8.50
C ASP A 199 -9.59 16.86 8.28
N PHE A 200 -8.45 17.52 8.51
CA PHE A 200 -7.13 16.91 8.42
C PHE A 200 -6.56 16.67 9.81
N GLN A 201 -6.28 15.41 10.12
CA GLN A 201 -5.83 14.95 11.44
C GLN A 201 -4.42 14.35 11.33
N PRO A 202 -3.38 15.19 11.21
CA PRO A 202 -2.03 14.71 11.04
C PRO A 202 -1.53 13.93 12.26
N ALA A 203 -0.51 13.08 12.03
CA ALA A 203 0.20 12.43 13.12
C ALA A 203 0.87 13.44 14.08
N PRO A 204 1.15 13.05 15.33
CA PRO A 204 1.93 13.87 16.25
C PRO A 204 3.26 14.30 15.62
N ASN A 205 3.63 15.58 15.79
CA ASN A 205 4.85 16.18 15.22
C ASN A 205 4.92 16.23 13.68
N SER A 206 3.80 16.03 12.98
CA SER A 206 3.79 16.11 11.51
C SER A 206 4.15 17.50 11.01
N SER A 207 4.97 17.55 9.95
CA SER A 207 5.22 18.77 9.17
C SER A 207 4.10 19.08 8.17
N GLU A 208 3.32 18.06 7.80
CA GLU A 208 2.25 18.15 6.81
C GLU A 208 0.90 17.85 7.46
N LYS A 209 -0.01 18.83 7.47
CA LYS A 209 -1.33 18.63 8.07
C LYS A 209 -2.18 17.65 7.28
N GLY A 210 -2.16 17.80 5.97
CA GLY A 210 -2.93 16.99 5.04
C GLY A 210 -2.92 17.61 3.66
N VAL A 211 -2.88 16.76 2.63
CA VAL A 211 -2.68 17.19 1.25
C VAL A 211 -3.65 16.46 0.33
N LEU A 212 -4.43 17.22 -0.45
CA LEU A 212 -5.10 16.68 -1.62
C LEU A 212 -4.26 17.03 -2.85
N TRP A 213 -3.85 16.01 -3.58
CA TRP A 213 -3.03 16.15 -4.77
C TRP A 213 -3.76 15.57 -5.97
N ALA A 214 -3.92 16.37 -7.02
CA ALA A 214 -4.59 15.97 -8.23
C ALA A 214 -3.82 16.47 -9.45
N ASN A 215 -3.62 15.62 -10.46
CA ASN A 215 -3.13 16.08 -11.76
C ASN A 215 -4.27 16.71 -12.60
N GLY A 216 -5.53 16.42 -12.28
CA GLY A 216 -6.73 17.12 -12.74
C GLY A 216 -7.18 18.23 -11.77
N GLY A 217 -8.49 18.40 -11.62
CA GLY A 217 -9.08 19.41 -10.72
C GLY A 217 -9.25 18.91 -9.29
N ILE A 218 -9.40 19.83 -8.33
CA ILE A 218 -9.88 19.50 -6.98
C ILE A 218 -11.13 20.32 -6.71
N HIS A 219 -12.22 19.63 -6.39
CA HIS A 219 -13.53 20.21 -6.13
C HIS A 219 -13.97 19.88 -4.71
N LEU A 220 -14.24 20.90 -3.91
CA LEU A 220 -14.74 20.76 -2.53
C LEU A 220 -16.16 21.32 -2.44
N GLY A 221 -17.15 20.44 -2.48
CA GLY A 221 -18.55 20.82 -2.69
C GLY A 221 -18.69 21.58 -4.02
N SER A 222 -19.21 22.81 -3.97
CA SER A 222 -19.34 23.67 -5.16
C SER A 222 -18.10 24.49 -5.52
N LYS A 223 -17.03 24.42 -4.72
CA LYS A 223 -15.82 25.25 -4.90
C LYS A 223 -14.77 24.56 -5.76
N ASN A 224 -14.09 25.32 -6.60
CA ASN A 224 -13.00 24.83 -7.45
C ASN A 224 -11.66 25.33 -6.91
N MET A 225 -10.76 24.43 -6.51
CA MET A 225 -9.47 24.80 -5.92
C MET A 225 -8.49 25.40 -6.94
N GLU A 226 -8.83 25.42 -8.23
CA GLU A 226 -8.11 26.19 -9.24
C GLU A 226 -8.35 27.70 -9.14
N ASP A 227 -9.48 28.13 -8.54
CA ASP A 227 -9.73 29.53 -8.24
C ASP A 227 -8.94 29.93 -6.97
N PRO A 228 -8.05 30.94 -7.04
CA PRO A 228 -7.23 31.35 -5.90
C PRO A 228 -8.03 31.77 -4.66
N THR A 229 -9.24 32.33 -4.86
CA THR A 229 -10.13 32.77 -3.78
C THR A 229 -10.71 31.59 -3.04
N ASP A 230 -11.22 30.59 -3.78
CA ASP A 230 -11.76 29.35 -3.21
C ASP A 230 -10.65 28.55 -2.53
N LEU A 231 -9.47 28.47 -3.14
CA LEU A 231 -8.29 27.81 -2.59
C LEU A 231 -7.87 28.43 -1.25
N GLN A 232 -7.71 29.75 -1.19
CA GLN A 232 -7.29 30.44 0.03
C GLN A 232 -8.33 30.26 1.15
N ALA A 233 -9.63 30.31 0.82
CA ALA A 233 -10.69 30.05 1.77
C ALA A 233 -10.63 28.59 2.29
N ALA A 234 -10.46 27.61 1.40
CA ALA A 234 -10.37 26.20 1.77
C ALA A 234 -9.14 25.90 2.65
N VAL A 235 -7.97 26.46 2.32
CA VAL A 235 -6.75 26.35 3.14
C VAL A 235 -6.96 26.95 4.53
N THR A 236 -7.67 28.08 4.63
CA THR A 236 -7.96 28.71 5.92
C THR A 236 -8.89 27.86 6.77
N THR A 237 -9.92 27.26 6.17
CA THR A 237 -10.90 26.41 6.86
C THR A 237 -10.31 25.06 7.29
N THR A 238 -9.70 24.34 6.35
CA THR A 238 -9.22 22.95 6.56
C THR A 238 -7.82 22.89 7.15
N LYS A 239 -7.03 23.96 7.01
CA LYS A 239 -5.58 24.01 7.32
C LYS A 239 -4.73 23.02 6.49
N GLY A 240 -5.32 22.39 5.48
CA GLY A 240 -4.62 21.49 4.56
C GLY A 240 -4.01 22.23 3.36
N ARG A 241 -3.34 21.47 2.50
CA ARG A 241 -2.77 21.93 1.23
C ARG A 241 -3.49 21.27 0.06
N PHE A 242 -3.83 22.05 -0.95
CA PHE A 242 -4.47 21.56 -2.17
C PHE A 242 -3.56 21.84 -3.36
N LEU A 243 -3.31 20.81 -4.15
CA LEU A 243 -2.42 20.87 -5.32
C LEU A 243 -3.20 20.42 -6.57
N PRO A 244 -4.15 21.24 -7.06
CA PRO A 244 -4.84 20.95 -8.32
C PRO A 244 -3.88 21.17 -9.51
N ARG A 245 -4.10 20.41 -10.60
CA ARG A 245 -3.30 20.44 -11.83
C ARG A 245 -1.80 20.27 -11.59
N SER A 246 -1.47 19.44 -10.61
CA SER A 246 -0.08 19.23 -10.24
C SER A 246 0.68 18.49 -11.33
N LYS A 247 1.86 19.01 -11.69
CA LYS A 247 2.74 18.44 -12.73
C LYS A 247 3.76 17.44 -12.17
N THR A 248 3.79 17.24 -10.85
CA THR A 248 4.73 16.30 -10.24
C THR A 248 4.36 14.89 -10.69
N TYR A 249 5.29 14.18 -11.31
CA TYR A 249 5.03 12.82 -11.71
C TYR A 249 4.77 11.95 -10.47
N TYR A 250 3.73 11.13 -10.55
CA TYR A 250 3.38 10.14 -9.56
C TYR A 250 2.83 8.92 -10.29
N GLU A 251 3.27 7.74 -9.89
CA GLU A 251 2.82 6.47 -10.46
C GLU A 251 2.17 5.63 -9.37
N VAL A 252 1.01 5.04 -9.68
CA VAL A 252 0.33 4.12 -8.78
C VAL A 252 0.93 2.74 -9.07
N HIS A 253 1.58 2.16 -8.08
CA HIS A 253 2.21 0.85 -8.24
C HIS A 253 1.17 -0.23 -8.59
N ASP A 254 1.47 -1.02 -9.62
CA ASP A 254 0.65 -2.15 -10.07
C ASP A 254 0.98 -3.42 -9.26
N LEU A 255 0.35 -3.52 -8.09
CA LEU A 255 0.52 -4.65 -7.19
C LEU A 255 0.05 -5.95 -7.86
N GLN A 256 0.96 -6.90 -8.01
CA GLN A 256 0.65 -8.22 -8.51
C GLN A 256 0.17 -9.12 -7.38
N ARG A 257 -0.76 -10.04 -7.68
CA ARG A 257 -1.26 -11.01 -6.69
C ARG A 257 -0.14 -11.78 -6.00
N SER A 258 0.91 -12.12 -6.74
CA SER A 258 2.07 -12.85 -6.21
C SER A 258 2.85 -12.09 -5.13
N GLU A 259 2.71 -10.77 -5.09
CA GLU A 259 3.35 -9.88 -4.11
C GLU A 259 2.55 -9.76 -2.82
N VAL A 260 1.30 -10.26 -2.78
CA VAL A 260 0.50 -10.30 -1.56
C VAL A 260 0.84 -11.54 -0.74
N GLN A 261 1.04 -11.36 0.56
CA GLN A 261 1.32 -12.44 1.50
C GLN A 261 0.05 -13.26 1.77
N VAL A 262 0.03 -14.50 1.28
CA VAL A 262 -1.00 -15.50 1.59
C VAL A 262 -0.68 -16.23 2.89
N ALA A 263 -1.71 -16.78 3.53
CA ALA A 263 -1.54 -17.64 4.70
C ALA A 263 -0.82 -18.96 4.34
N GLY A 264 -0.24 -19.63 5.35
CA GLY A 264 0.71 -20.72 5.16
C GLY A 264 0.12 -22.01 4.60
N GLN A 265 -0.93 -22.55 5.23
CA GLN A 265 -1.51 -23.82 4.81
C GLN A 265 -2.57 -23.62 3.72
N GLU A 266 -2.33 -24.16 2.52
CA GLU A 266 -3.29 -24.13 1.43
C GLU A 266 -4.35 -25.24 1.58
N VAL A 267 -5.62 -24.87 1.49
CA VAL A 267 -6.78 -25.77 1.48
C VAL A 267 -7.62 -25.45 0.25
N THR A 268 -7.82 -26.43 -0.64
CA THR A 268 -8.59 -26.22 -1.88
C THR A 268 -10.00 -26.75 -1.73
N ILE A 269 -11.00 -25.94 -2.11
CA ILE A 269 -12.40 -26.37 -2.25
C ILE A 269 -12.87 -26.20 -3.69
N ASN A 270 -13.96 -26.89 -4.04
CA ASN A 270 -14.56 -26.76 -5.35
C ASN A 270 -15.09 -25.33 -5.56
N PRO A 271 -14.94 -24.75 -6.78
CA PRO A 271 -15.51 -23.45 -7.09
C PRO A 271 -17.04 -23.48 -7.09
N GLY A 272 -17.63 -22.31 -6.93
CA GLY A 272 -19.07 -22.09 -6.97
C GLY A 272 -19.58 -21.22 -5.85
N ILE A 273 -20.91 -21.16 -5.78
CA ILE A 273 -21.64 -20.30 -4.85
C ILE A 273 -22.24 -21.17 -3.75
N TYR A 274 -21.86 -20.87 -2.51
CA TYR A 274 -22.30 -21.52 -1.29
C TYR A 274 -23.52 -20.79 -0.72
N VAL A 275 -24.69 -21.41 -0.82
CA VAL A 275 -25.99 -20.80 -0.50
C VAL A 275 -26.58 -21.47 0.75
N PHE A 276 -26.68 -20.73 1.85
CA PHE A 276 -27.43 -21.17 3.02
C PHE A 276 -28.93 -21.07 2.74
N THR A 277 -29.66 -22.14 3.04
CA THR A 277 -31.09 -22.23 2.72
C THR A 277 -31.81 -23.19 3.65
N GLN A 278 -33.14 -23.31 3.47
CA GLN A 278 -33.95 -24.34 4.08
C GLN A 278 -34.50 -25.29 3.01
N ARG A 279 -34.30 -26.59 3.21
CA ARG A 279 -34.82 -27.62 2.32
C ARG A 279 -35.86 -28.47 3.03
N ASN A 280 -36.94 -28.78 2.32
CA ASN A 280 -37.87 -29.81 2.76
C ASN A 280 -37.28 -31.17 2.40
N VAL A 281 -36.88 -31.90 3.43
CA VAL A 281 -36.37 -33.27 3.34
C VAL A 281 -37.51 -34.23 3.64
N THR A 282 -37.72 -35.17 2.72
CA THR A 282 -38.64 -36.28 2.92
C THR A 282 -37.93 -37.40 3.68
N TYR A 283 -38.55 -37.93 4.73
CA TYR A 283 -38.03 -39.03 5.53
C TYR A 283 -39.15 -40.02 5.91
N ILE A 284 -38.78 -41.22 6.38
CA ILE A 284 -39.74 -42.20 6.91
C ILE A 284 -39.83 -42.03 8.43
N ASN A 285 -41.02 -41.77 8.96
CA ASN A 285 -41.23 -41.54 10.40
C ASN A 285 -41.24 -42.86 11.20
N ALA A 286 -41.44 -42.76 12.52
CA ALA A 286 -41.51 -43.94 13.41
C ALA A 286 -42.69 -44.88 13.10
N GLN A 287 -43.70 -44.39 12.38
CA GLN A 287 -44.88 -45.13 11.94
C GLN A 287 -44.70 -45.76 10.55
N ASN A 288 -43.51 -45.68 9.96
CA ASN A 288 -43.21 -46.13 8.60
C ASN A 288 -44.00 -45.39 7.52
N GLU A 289 -44.34 -44.13 7.78
CA GLU A 289 -45.03 -43.23 6.85
C GLU A 289 -44.07 -42.17 6.31
N GLN A 290 -44.31 -41.72 5.08
CA GLN A 290 -43.57 -40.62 4.48
C GLN A 290 -43.94 -39.30 5.16
N ALA A 291 -42.95 -38.63 5.73
CA ALA A 291 -43.07 -37.33 6.37
C ALA A 291 -42.08 -36.34 5.75
N THR A 292 -42.31 -35.05 5.95
CA THR A 292 -41.41 -33.98 5.49
C THR A 292 -40.98 -33.11 6.65
N ALA A 293 -39.70 -32.73 6.71
CA ALA A 293 -39.17 -31.76 7.66
C ALA A 293 -38.40 -30.66 6.92
N SER A 294 -38.53 -29.42 7.38
CA SER A 294 -37.67 -28.33 6.92
C SER A 294 -36.35 -28.38 7.69
N VAL A 295 -35.24 -28.53 6.98
CA VAL A 295 -33.89 -28.58 7.55
C VAL A 295 -33.05 -27.44 6.99
N ASN A 296 -32.17 -26.89 7.83
CA ASN A 296 -31.15 -25.97 7.34
C ASN A 296 -30.16 -26.75 6.48
N ALA A 297 -29.76 -26.13 5.38
CA ALA A 297 -28.86 -26.73 4.42
C ALA A 297 -27.90 -25.69 3.84
N LEU A 298 -26.77 -26.19 3.33
CA LEU A 298 -25.84 -25.44 2.51
C LEU A 298 -25.82 -26.08 1.12
N GLU A 299 -25.91 -25.27 0.08
CA GLU A 299 -25.83 -25.72 -1.30
C GLU A 299 -24.61 -25.15 -1.99
N ARG A 300 -23.87 -25.98 -2.73
CA ARG A 300 -22.91 -25.50 -3.72
C ARG A 300 -23.58 -25.47 -5.08
N ARG A 301 -23.59 -24.31 -5.73
CA ARG A 301 -24.20 -24.09 -7.04
C ARG A 301 -23.16 -23.60 -8.05
N ALA A 302 -23.40 -23.90 -9.32
CA ALA A 302 -22.47 -23.61 -10.43
C ALA A 302 -22.57 -22.18 -11.01
N TYR A 303 -23.35 -21.29 -10.38
CA TYR A 303 -23.84 -20.05 -11.01
C TYR A 303 -22.86 -18.90 -11.15
N ALA A 304 -23.31 -17.94 -11.99
CA ALA A 304 -22.94 -16.54 -11.94
C ALA A 304 -23.83 -15.74 -10.94
N VAL A 305 -23.22 -14.78 -10.25
CA VAL A 305 -23.92 -13.71 -9.53
C VAL A 305 -24.12 -12.56 -10.50
N VAL A 306 -25.33 -12.00 -10.59
CA VAL A 306 -25.62 -10.83 -11.44
C VAL A 306 -26.07 -9.69 -10.55
N ASP A 307 -25.30 -8.60 -10.51
CA ASP A 307 -25.58 -7.39 -9.72
C ASP A 307 -25.87 -7.64 -8.22
N GLY A 308 -25.27 -8.69 -7.65
CA GLY A 308 -25.47 -9.06 -6.24
C GLY A 308 -26.68 -9.95 -5.99
N HIS A 309 -27.39 -10.37 -7.04
CA HIS A 309 -28.50 -11.29 -6.96
C HIS A 309 -28.11 -12.69 -7.49
N LEU A 310 -28.61 -13.71 -6.79
CA LEU A 310 -28.48 -15.10 -7.20
C LEU A 310 -29.46 -15.43 -8.33
N GLU A 311 -28.94 -15.87 -9.47
CA GLU A 311 -29.76 -16.44 -10.54
C GLU A 311 -30.06 -17.95 -10.30
N PRO A 312 -31.15 -18.52 -10.87
CA PRO A 312 -31.50 -19.94 -10.73
C PRO A 312 -30.70 -20.92 -11.63
N GLY A 313 -30.88 -22.22 -11.36
CA GLY A 313 -30.26 -23.40 -12.00
C GLY A 313 -29.61 -24.40 -11.01
N ASP A 314 -28.45 -24.99 -11.31
CA ASP A 314 -28.20 -26.34 -10.80
C ASP A 314 -27.46 -26.42 -9.46
N VAL A 315 -28.03 -27.20 -8.53
CA VAL A 315 -27.41 -27.57 -7.25
C VAL A 315 -26.44 -28.74 -7.48
N GLN A 316 -25.16 -28.50 -7.24
CA GLN A 316 -24.12 -29.49 -7.44
C GLN A 316 -23.93 -30.35 -6.18
N GLU A 317 -23.87 -29.72 -5.01
CA GLU A 317 -23.71 -30.40 -3.72
C GLU A 317 -24.67 -29.81 -2.68
N LEU A 318 -25.11 -30.64 -1.75
CA LEU A 318 -25.96 -30.25 -0.63
C LEU A 318 -25.45 -30.85 0.67
N TRP A 319 -25.28 -30.03 1.70
CA TRP A 319 -25.08 -30.47 3.07
C TRP A 319 -26.30 -30.11 3.91
N TYR A 320 -26.80 -31.03 4.73
CA TYR A 320 -27.95 -30.77 5.60
C TYR A 320 -27.78 -31.40 6.99
N TYR A 321 -28.29 -30.71 8.02
CA TYR A 321 -28.16 -31.17 9.40
C TYR A 321 -29.17 -32.28 9.73
N ASN A 322 -28.66 -33.50 9.98
CA ASN A 322 -29.48 -34.68 10.26
C ASN A 322 -30.17 -34.59 11.65
N GLY A 323 -29.56 -33.90 12.62
CA GLY A 323 -30.11 -33.76 13.97
C GLY A 323 -31.42 -32.96 14.05
N SER A 324 -31.84 -32.29 12.96
CA SER A 324 -33.18 -31.70 12.85
C SER A 324 -34.27 -32.71 12.53
N LEU A 325 -33.93 -33.95 12.18
CA LEU A 325 -34.90 -35.01 11.90
C LEU A 325 -35.35 -35.68 13.22
N PRO A 326 -36.66 -35.93 13.43
CA PRO A 326 -37.20 -36.35 14.73
C PRO A 326 -36.66 -37.66 15.34
N ASN A 327 -35.90 -38.48 14.61
CA ASN A 327 -35.55 -39.84 15.03
C ASN A 327 -34.07 -40.25 14.84
N ASN A 328 -33.12 -39.34 14.59
CA ASN A 328 -31.71 -39.70 14.28
C ASN A 328 -31.63 -40.85 13.26
N TYR A 329 -32.33 -40.73 12.13
CA TYR A 329 -32.25 -41.75 11.08
C TYR A 329 -30.85 -41.72 10.46
N ASP A 330 -30.11 -42.81 10.67
CA ASP A 330 -28.74 -43.05 10.19
C ASP A 330 -28.77 -43.61 8.75
N SER A 331 -29.58 -43.00 7.88
CA SER A 331 -29.75 -43.50 6.53
C SER A 331 -29.27 -42.47 5.51
N ASP A 332 -28.04 -42.65 5.04
CA ASP A 332 -27.53 -42.12 3.77
C ASP A 332 -28.43 -42.51 2.57
N GLU A 333 -29.40 -43.41 2.74
CA GLU A 333 -30.11 -44.07 1.64
C GLU A 333 -31.49 -43.51 1.25
N TRP A 334 -32.14 -42.59 1.98
CA TRP A 334 -33.58 -42.30 1.73
C TRP A 334 -34.05 -40.85 1.76
N VAL A 335 -33.16 -39.88 1.59
CA VAL A 335 -33.61 -38.51 1.31
C VAL A 335 -33.74 -38.33 -0.21
N SER A 336 -34.93 -38.58 -0.75
CA SER A 336 -35.25 -38.11 -2.10
C SER A 336 -35.38 -36.58 -2.07
N LEU A 337 -34.29 -35.89 -2.38
CA LEU A 337 -34.37 -34.49 -2.77
C LEU A 337 -35.02 -34.46 -4.15
N ASN A 338 -36.17 -33.79 -4.24
CA ASN A 338 -36.97 -33.73 -5.46
C ASN A 338 -36.14 -33.25 -6.68
N GLY A 339 -35.62 -34.19 -7.47
CA GLY A 339 -35.35 -34.03 -8.90
C GLY A 339 -33.95 -33.57 -9.34
N ASP A 340 -33.25 -32.69 -8.61
CA ASP A 340 -32.19 -31.86 -9.23
C ASP A 340 -30.80 -31.93 -8.57
N LEU A 341 -30.50 -32.98 -7.79
CA LEU A 341 -29.29 -33.01 -6.96
C LEU A 341 -28.25 -34.03 -7.44
N ALA A 342 -26.98 -33.61 -7.59
CA ALA A 342 -25.89 -34.50 -7.97
C ALA A 342 -25.28 -35.28 -6.79
N VAL A 343 -25.08 -34.63 -5.62
CA VAL A 343 -24.52 -35.29 -4.40
C VAL A 343 -25.09 -34.65 -3.12
N GLY A 344 -25.61 -35.47 -2.19
CA GLY A 344 -26.10 -35.02 -0.88
C GLY A 344 -25.26 -35.57 0.28
N HIS A 345 -25.06 -34.76 1.32
CA HIS A 345 -24.25 -35.06 2.50
C HIS A 345 -25.07 -34.80 3.79
N ALA A 346 -25.38 -35.86 4.53
CA ALA A 346 -25.94 -35.71 5.87
C ALA A 346 -24.82 -35.36 6.86
N VAL A 347 -25.01 -34.29 7.65
CA VAL A 347 -24.06 -33.91 8.71
C VAL A 347 -24.67 -34.08 10.10
N ASN A 348 -23.88 -34.63 11.01
CA ASN A 348 -24.33 -34.96 12.38
C ASN A 348 -24.16 -33.79 13.37
N THR A 349 -23.50 -32.73 12.93
CA THR A 349 -23.24 -31.50 13.69
C THR A 349 -23.61 -30.29 12.84
N LEU A 350 -24.04 -29.21 13.50
CA LEU A 350 -24.34 -27.94 12.81
C LEU A 350 -23.08 -27.30 12.23
N ASP A 351 -21.95 -27.51 12.91
CA ASP A 351 -20.60 -27.23 12.41
C ASP A 351 -20.08 -28.45 11.67
N PHE A 352 -19.77 -28.29 10.39
CA PHE A 352 -19.14 -29.35 9.60
C PHE A 352 -18.05 -28.76 8.72
N TYR A 353 -17.06 -29.58 8.40
CA TYR A 353 -15.96 -29.15 7.55
C TYR A 353 -16.36 -29.31 6.09
N ILE A 354 -16.25 -28.21 5.33
CA ILE A 354 -16.45 -28.22 3.87
C ILE A 354 -15.18 -28.69 3.16
N ASP A 355 -14.08 -28.83 3.89
CA ASP A 355 -12.79 -29.30 3.40
C ASP A 355 -12.36 -30.62 4.09
N PRO A 356 -11.50 -31.42 3.46
CA PRO A 356 -11.07 -32.71 4.03
C PRO A 356 -10.03 -32.57 5.16
N THR A 357 -9.46 -31.39 5.39
CA THR A 357 -8.40 -31.15 6.39
C THR A 357 -8.93 -30.61 7.71
N ASN A 358 -10.24 -30.38 7.81
CA ASN A 358 -10.93 -29.85 8.99
C ASN A 358 -10.47 -28.43 9.39
N LEU A 359 -10.28 -27.56 8.40
CA LEU A 359 -9.72 -26.22 8.58
C LEU A 359 -10.65 -25.10 8.11
N VAL A 360 -11.66 -25.45 7.32
CA VAL A 360 -12.72 -24.58 6.85
C VAL A 360 -14.05 -25.21 7.21
N ALA A 361 -14.77 -24.55 8.13
CA ALA A 361 -16.03 -25.05 8.65
C ALA A 361 -17.20 -24.21 8.11
N ALA A 362 -18.35 -24.84 7.95
CA ALA A 362 -19.62 -24.17 7.76
C ALA A 362 -20.56 -24.50 8.94
N ASN A 363 -21.25 -23.48 9.45
CA ASN A 363 -22.27 -23.62 10.47
C ASN A 363 -23.66 -23.35 9.87
N LEU A 364 -24.50 -24.39 9.78
CA LEU A 364 -25.83 -24.31 9.18
C LEU A 364 -26.86 -23.52 10.00
N SER A 365 -26.62 -23.35 11.31
CA SER A 365 -27.53 -22.58 12.18
C SER A 365 -27.28 -21.09 12.10
N THR A 366 -26.00 -20.68 12.11
CA THR A 366 -25.59 -19.27 12.07
C THR A 366 -25.34 -18.77 10.64
N ALA A 367 -25.41 -19.66 9.64
CA ALA A 367 -25.07 -19.37 8.26
C ALA A 367 -23.64 -18.82 8.09
N THR A 368 -22.68 -19.42 8.80
CA THR A 368 -21.29 -18.93 8.86
C THR A 368 -20.35 -19.87 8.12
N VAL A 369 -19.41 -19.32 7.34
CA VAL A 369 -18.23 -20.01 6.83
C VAL A 369 -17.01 -19.49 7.60
N SER A 370 -16.34 -20.36 8.34
CA SER A 370 -15.18 -20.01 9.16
C SER A 370 -13.89 -20.53 8.52
N VAL A 371 -12.91 -19.65 8.31
CA VAL A 371 -11.56 -19.97 7.84
C VAL A 371 -10.60 -19.89 9.01
N SER A 372 -9.90 -20.99 9.30
CA SER A 372 -8.94 -21.04 10.42
C SER A 372 -7.76 -20.08 10.21
N ALA A 373 -7.10 -19.71 11.30
CA ALA A 373 -5.84 -18.98 11.27
C ALA A 373 -4.77 -19.72 10.45
N ASN A 374 -3.89 -18.98 9.79
CA ASN A 374 -2.83 -19.52 8.92
C ASN A 374 -3.33 -20.40 7.75
N VAL A 375 -4.62 -20.34 7.41
CA VAL A 375 -5.19 -21.11 6.29
C VAL A 375 -5.49 -20.21 5.10
N ASN A 376 -5.05 -20.64 3.92
CA ASN A 376 -5.44 -20.07 2.65
C ASN A 376 -6.46 -20.99 1.98
N LEU A 377 -7.73 -20.59 2.04
CA LEU A 377 -8.81 -21.23 1.31
C LEU A 377 -8.69 -20.86 -0.17
N LYS A 378 -8.20 -21.80 -0.97
CA LYS A 378 -8.01 -21.64 -2.40
C LYS A 378 -9.20 -22.18 -3.18
N VAL A 379 -9.63 -21.41 -4.17
CA VAL A 379 -10.76 -21.72 -5.05
C VAL A 379 -10.34 -21.47 -6.50
N ASP A 380 -10.29 -22.53 -7.31
CA ASP A 380 -9.92 -22.45 -8.73
C ASP A 380 -11.15 -22.07 -9.59
N GLY A 381 -11.70 -20.89 -9.31
CA GLY A 381 -12.86 -20.32 -9.97
C GLY A 381 -13.51 -19.26 -9.08
N ASP A 382 -14.82 -19.08 -9.23
CA ASP A 382 -15.59 -18.16 -8.41
C ASP A 382 -15.84 -18.75 -7.02
N PHE A 383 -15.87 -17.87 -6.01
CA PHE A 383 -16.26 -18.19 -4.64
C PHE A 383 -17.36 -17.24 -4.22
N GLY A 384 -18.51 -17.79 -3.83
CA GLY A 384 -19.62 -16.98 -3.33
C GLY A 384 -20.22 -17.50 -2.03
N VAL A 385 -20.71 -16.62 -1.17
CA VAL A 385 -21.47 -16.97 0.04
C VAL A 385 -22.75 -16.15 0.10
N PHE A 386 -23.89 -16.83 0.20
CA PHE A 386 -25.23 -16.22 0.13
C PHE A 386 -26.22 -16.91 1.07
N SER A 387 -27.38 -16.28 1.26
CA SER A 387 -28.50 -16.86 2.01
C SER A 387 -29.80 -16.65 1.25
N GLN A 388 -30.55 -17.73 1.04
CA GLN A 388 -31.94 -17.66 0.56
C GLN A 388 -32.94 -17.50 1.70
N ASN A 389 -32.48 -17.59 2.96
CA ASN A 389 -33.33 -17.40 4.11
C ASN A 389 -33.25 -15.95 4.58
N ALA A 390 -34.33 -15.19 4.39
CA ALA A 390 -34.41 -13.78 4.77
C ALA A 390 -34.14 -13.52 6.28
N ASN A 391 -34.23 -14.56 7.12
CA ASN A 391 -33.95 -14.47 8.56
C ASN A 391 -32.51 -14.86 8.92
N GLN A 392 -31.69 -15.31 7.96
CA GLN A 392 -30.29 -15.66 8.16
C GLN A 392 -29.44 -14.72 7.32
N VAL A 393 -28.61 -13.94 8.00
CA VAL A 393 -27.55 -13.16 7.36
C VAL A 393 -26.32 -14.05 7.29
N PRO A 394 -25.87 -14.44 6.09
CA PRO A 394 -24.70 -15.28 5.97
C PRO A 394 -23.47 -14.51 6.44
N SER A 395 -22.46 -15.22 6.91
CA SER A 395 -21.22 -14.61 7.35
C SER A 395 -19.98 -15.40 6.94
N VAL A 396 -18.90 -14.69 6.65
CA VAL A 396 -17.55 -15.25 6.50
C VAL A 396 -16.73 -14.78 7.68
N GLN A 397 -16.16 -15.72 8.43
CA GLN A 397 -15.38 -15.43 9.63
C GLN A 397 -13.94 -15.93 9.45
N PHE A 398 -12.98 -15.04 9.65
CA PHE A 398 -11.58 -15.39 9.79
C PHE A 398 -11.28 -15.59 11.27
N LEU A 399 -10.91 -16.81 11.64
CA LEU A 399 -10.56 -17.12 13.02
C LEU A 399 -9.14 -16.64 13.30
N ASP A 400 -8.96 -15.92 14.41
CA ASP A 400 -7.64 -15.50 14.85
C ASP A 400 -6.90 -16.66 15.51
N GLY A 401 -5.62 -16.80 15.20
CA GLY A 401 -4.71 -17.75 15.84
C GLY A 401 -3.66 -16.99 16.61
N ASP A 402 -3.59 -17.22 17.92
CA ASP A 402 -2.48 -16.72 18.74
C ASP A 402 -1.41 -17.80 18.81
N TRP A 403 -0.59 -17.88 17.76
CA TRP A 403 0.56 -18.77 17.71
C TRP A 403 1.84 -17.93 17.74
N ASP A 404 2.58 -18.00 18.85
CA ASP A 404 3.91 -17.43 19.01
C ASP A 404 4.01 -15.89 18.88
N GLY A 405 2.93 -15.16 19.16
CA GLY A 405 2.91 -13.70 19.11
C GLY A 405 2.95 -13.11 17.70
N GLN A 406 2.93 -13.94 16.65
CA GLN A 406 2.57 -13.55 15.29
C GLN A 406 1.07 -13.78 15.09
N VAL A 407 0.36 -12.76 14.60
CA VAL A 407 -1.05 -12.90 14.27
C VAL A 407 -1.12 -13.63 12.93
N ASP A 408 -1.22 -14.94 12.98
CA ASP A 408 -1.47 -15.77 11.82
C ASP A 408 -2.91 -15.60 11.36
N ARG A 409 -3.11 -15.25 10.10
CA ARG A 409 -4.42 -14.83 9.57
C ARG A 409 -4.87 -15.74 8.45
N GLY A 410 -6.17 -16.00 8.40
CA GLY A 410 -6.79 -16.71 7.29
C GLY A 410 -6.82 -15.87 6.01
N SER A 411 -6.93 -16.53 4.87
CA SER A 411 -7.12 -15.89 3.57
C SER A 411 -8.06 -16.71 2.70
N ILE A 412 -8.80 -16.05 1.82
CA ILE A 412 -9.59 -16.66 0.75
C ILE A 412 -8.98 -16.19 -0.57
N SER A 413 -8.57 -17.15 -1.39
CA SER A 413 -7.91 -16.94 -2.67
C SER A 413 -8.73 -17.57 -3.80
N ALA A 414 -9.38 -16.76 -4.62
CA ALA A 414 -10.15 -17.23 -5.79
C ALA A 414 -9.47 -16.84 -7.11
N SER A 415 -9.35 -17.74 -8.08
CA SER A 415 -8.89 -17.39 -9.45
C SER A 415 -9.99 -16.72 -10.29
N GLY A 416 -11.24 -16.74 -9.81
CA GLY A 416 -12.36 -16.00 -10.35
C GLY A 416 -12.73 -14.84 -9.43
N GLU A 417 -14.04 -14.62 -9.26
CA GLU A 417 -14.59 -13.58 -8.40
C GLU A 417 -14.82 -14.07 -6.96
N ILE A 418 -14.79 -13.13 -6.01
CA ILE A 418 -15.26 -13.37 -4.63
C ILE A 418 -16.51 -12.54 -4.42
N THR A 419 -17.64 -13.18 -4.09
CA THR A 419 -18.88 -12.47 -3.76
C THR A 419 -19.43 -12.91 -2.41
N ILE A 420 -19.60 -11.97 -1.47
CA ILE A 420 -20.13 -12.27 -0.15
C ILE A 420 -21.37 -11.40 0.09
N GLU A 421 -22.52 -12.03 0.18
CA GLU A 421 -23.70 -11.44 0.81
C GLU A 421 -23.54 -11.55 2.33
N GLY A 422 -23.91 -10.52 3.09
CA GLY A 422 -23.84 -10.56 4.54
C GLY A 422 -22.47 -10.22 5.12
N ASN A 423 -22.14 -10.78 6.28
CA ASN A 423 -21.13 -10.21 7.17
C ASN A 423 -19.74 -10.78 6.91
N VAL A 424 -18.69 -9.97 7.06
CA VAL A 424 -17.30 -10.45 7.09
C VAL A 424 -16.70 -10.08 8.44
N PHE A 425 -16.24 -11.10 9.18
CA PHE A 425 -15.72 -10.96 10.53
C PHE A 425 -14.25 -11.39 10.62
N GLY A 426 -13.50 -10.75 11.51
CA GLY A 426 -12.12 -11.11 11.84
C GLY A 426 -11.06 -10.56 10.88
N SER A 427 -9.85 -11.07 11.03
CA SER A 427 -8.62 -10.54 10.45
C SER A 427 -8.19 -11.34 9.23
N GLY A 428 -8.83 -11.09 8.08
CA GLY A 428 -8.65 -11.92 6.89
C GLY A 428 -7.98 -11.24 5.71
N LYS A 429 -7.75 -12.02 4.65
CA LYS A 429 -7.49 -11.49 3.31
C LYS A 429 -8.48 -12.07 2.31
N LEU A 430 -9.02 -11.22 1.44
CA LEU A 430 -9.81 -11.60 0.28
C LEU A 430 -8.99 -11.31 -0.97
N LEU A 431 -8.63 -12.35 -1.71
CA LEU A 431 -7.71 -12.27 -2.85
C LEU A 431 -8.39 -12.86 -4.09
N ALA A 432 -8.81 -12.03 -5.03
CA ALA A 432 -9.45 -12.45 -6.28
C ALA A 432 -8.61 -12.03 -7.50
N ASP A 433 -8.51 -12.89 -8.52
CA ASP A 433 -8.04 -12.45 -9.85
C ASP A 433 -9.14 -11.70 -10.60
N GLY A 434 -10.41 -12.03 -10.31
CA GLY A 434 -11.58 -11.28 -10.74
C GLY A 434 -11.96 -10.17 -9.76
N SER A 435 -13.26 -9.89 -9.67
CA SER A 435 -13.81 -8.85 -8.79
C SER A 435 -13.98 -9.35 -7.35
N VAL A 436 -13.95 -8.44 -6.39
CA VAL A 436 -14.42 -8.69 -5.01
C VAL A 436 -15.67 -7.85 -4.78
N SER A 437 -16.80 -8.52 -4.53
CA SER A 437 -18.09 -7.88 -4.30
C SER A 437 -18.61 -8.23 -2.90
N LEU A 438 -18.80 -7.21 -2.07
CA LEU A 438 -19.31 -7.35 -0.71
C LEU A 438 -20.68 -6.68 -0.63
N TYR A 439 -21.68 -7.41 -0.15
CA TYR A 439 -23.01 -6.89 0.14
C TYR A 439 -23.30 -6.96 1.64
N PRO A 440 -22.57 -6.19 2.47
CA PRO A 440 -22.64 -6.36 3.90
C PRO A 440 -23.92 -5.79 4.49
N ASN A 441 -24.62 -6.63 5.24
CA ASN A 441 -25.63 -6.17 6.20
C ASN A 441 -24.92 -5.56 7.41
N TYR A 442 -23.87 -6.21 7.92
CA TYR A 442 -23.06 -5.76 9.04
C TYR A 442 -21.58 -6.04 8.74
N ALA A 443 -20.80 -5.01 8.42
CA ALA A 443 -19.35 -5.14 8.40
C ALA A 443 -18.80 -4.43 9.64
N ASP A 444 -18.95 -5.06 10.79
CA ASP A 444 -18.07 -4.73 11.91
C ASP A 444 -16.78 -5.52 11.73
N ILE A 445 -15.84 -4.89 11.05
CA ILE A 445 -14.47 -5.34 11.01
C ILE A 445 -13.85 -4.79 12.29
N GLU A 446 -14.30 -5.40 13.40
CA GLU A 446 -13.90 -5.07 14.76
C GLU A 446 -12.48 -5.60 14.95
N GLY A 447 -11.54 -4.86 14.37
CA GLY A 447 -10.15 -5.15 14.61
C GLY A 447 -9.82 -4.78 16.05
N ASP A 448 -9.28 -5.72 16.82
CA ASP A 448 -8.30 -5.34 17.82
C ASP A 448 -7.21 -4.45 17.16
N THR A 449 -6.34 -3.82 17.93
CA THR A 449 -5.30 -2.93 17.38
C THR A 449 -4.28 -3.64 16.47
N LYS A 450 -4.50 -4.92 16.12
CA LYS A 450 -3.62 -5.80 15.35
C LYS A 450 -4.32 -6.51 14.19
N SER A 451 -5.53 -6.13 13.79
CA SER A 451 -6.33 -6.95 12.87
C SER A 451 -6.69 -6.22 11.58
N ASP A 452 -6.35 -6.88 10.46
CA ASP A 452 -6.40 -6.32 9.11
C ASP A 452 -7.37 -7.17 8.28
N LEU A 453 -8.42 -6.55 7.70
CA LEU A 453 -9.13 -7.11 6.55
C LEU A 453 -8.56 -6.46 5.28
N SER A 454 -7.81 -7.25 4.52
CA SER A 454 -7.21 -6.79 3.28
C SER A 454 -7.95 -7.35 2.07
N ILE A 455 -8.15 -6.53 1.06
CA ILE A 455 -8.81 -6.89 -0.19
C ILE A 455 -7.82 -6.66 -1.33
N TYR A 456 -7.59 -7.70 -2.11
CA TYR A 456 -6.93 -7.63 -3.40
C TYR A 456 -7.92 -8.09 -4.46
N SER A 457 -8.15 -7.24 -5.45
CA SER A 457 -8.96 -7.55 -6.62
C SER A 457 -8.16 -7.29 -7.89
N GLY A 458 -8.01 -8.33 -8.73
CA GLY A 458 -7.47 -8.21 -10.07
C GLY A 458 -8.41 -7.49 -11.05
N ASN A 459 -9.64 -7.16 -10.62
CA ASN A 459 -10.59 -6.32 -11.33
C ASN A 459 -11.13 -5.21 -10.42
N ASN A 460 -12.42 -5.23 -10.06
CA ASN A 460 -13.10 -4.21 -9.26
C ASN A 460 -13.27 -4.62 -7.80
N VAL A 461 -13.35 -3.65 -6.90
CA VAL A 461 -13.88 -3.85 -5.54
C VAL A 461 -15.22 -3.13 -5.44
N ASN A 462 -16.30 -3.89 -5.25
CA ASN A 462 -17.64 -3.35 -5.08
C ASN A 462 -18.12 -3.61 -3.66
N VAL A 463 -18.55 -2.57 -2.95
CA VAL A 463 -19.17 -2.70 -1.64
C VAL A 463 -20.53 -2.03 -1.69
N ARG A 464 -21.61 -2.76 -1.46
CA ARG A 464 -22.97 -2.21 -1.48
C ARG A 464 -23.70 -2.55 -0.22
N THR A 465 -24.01 -1.55 0.59
CA THR A 465 -24.88 -1.72 1.75
C THR A 465 -26.32 -1.37 1.39
N PRO A 466 -27.32 -2.07 1.97
CA PRO A 466 -28.71 -1.68 1.81
C PRO A 466 -28.97 -0.28 2.40
N ASP A 467 -29.87 0.48 1.76
CA ASP A 467 -30.30 1.79 2.24
C ASP A 467 -31.08 1.67 3.57
N ALA A 468 -30.69 2.47 4.57
CA ALA A 468 -31.42 2.74 5.81
C ALA A 468 -31.80 1.53 6.71
N GLY A 469 -31.00 1.32 7.77
CA GLY A 469 -31.30 0.45 8.92
C GLY A 469 -30.37 0.71 10.10
N PHE A 470 -30.61 0.08 11.27
CA PHE A 470 -29.75 0.13 12.47
C PHE A 470 -28.42 -0.64 12.29
N LEU A 471 -27.75 -0.45 11.15
CA LEU A 471 -26.55 -1.18 10.78
C LEU A 471 -25.31 -0.43 11.27
N SER A 472 -24.24 -1.16 11.61
CA SER A 472 -22.95 -0.59 12.07
C SER A 472 -22.29 0.30 11.01
N ASP A 473 -21.26 1.05 11.35
CA ASP A 473 -20.41 1.66 10.32
C ASP A 473 -19.59 0.59 9.58
N LEU A 474 -19.14 0.89 8.35
CA LEU A 474 -18.20 0.05 7.61
C LEU A 474 -16.78 0.39 8.08
N ALA A 475 -15.97 -0.61 8.43
CA ALA A 475 -14.56 -0.40 8.77
C ALA A 475 -13.68 -1.29 7.90
N PHE A 476 -12.56 -0.80 7.38
CA PHE A 476 -11.54 -1.59 6.70
C PHE A 476 -10.22 -1.26 7.35
N ARG A 477 -9.40 -2.27 7.63
CA ARG A 477 -8.06 -2.10 8.19
C ARG A 477 -7.09 -2.88 7.33
N GLY A 478 -6.13 -2.23 6.71
CA GLY A 478 -5.27 -2.86 5.71
C GLY A 478 -5.32 -2.17 4.35
N LEU A 479 -5.11 -2.96 3.32
CA LEU A 479 -5.11 -2.52 1.93
C LEU A 479 -6.44 -2.91 1.28
N VAL A 480 -7.12 -1.95 0.67
CA VAL A 480 -8.21 -2.19 -0.29
C VAL A 480 -7.66 -1.85 -1.66
N TYR A 481 -7.24 -2.86 -2.41
CA TYR A 481 -6.66 -2.71 -3.74
C TYR A 481 -7.61 -3.26 -4.82
N ALA A 482 -7.85 -2.45 -5.85
CA ALA A 482 -8.48 -2.85 -7.09
C ALA A 482 -7.58 -2.49 -8.27
N LYS A 483 -7.43 -3.42 -9.21
CA LYS A 483 -6.76 -3.13 -10.48
C LYS A 483 -7.53 -2.10 -11.29
N ASN A 484 -8.85 -2.16 -11.26
CA ASN A 484 -9.76 -1.22 -11.92
C ASN A 484 -10.44 -0.36 -10.86
N ASP A 485 -11.76 -0.45 -10.71
CA ASP A 485 -12.53 0.50 -9.89
C ASP A 485 -12.69 0.04 -8.44
N ILE A 486 -12.73 1.01 -7.52
CA ILE A 486 -13.30 0.83 -6.18
C ILE A 486 -14.62 1.60 -6.13
N ASP A 487 -15.73 0.91 -5.92
CA ASP A 487 -17.07 1.48 -5.83
C ASP A 487 -17.74 1.06 -4.51
N ILE A 488 -17.92 2.03 -3.59
CA ILE A 488 -18.51 1.79 -2.27
C ILE A 488 -19.80 2.59 -2.13
N HIS A 489 -20.94 1.91 -2.06
CA HIS A 489 -22.25 2.49 -1.73
C HIS A 489 -22.53 2.29 -0.25
N ALA A 490 -22.40 3.35 0.53
CA ALA A 490 -22.46 3.31 1.99
C ALA A 490 -23.88 3.34 2.56
N GLY A 491 -24.91 3.59 1.75
CA GLY A 491 -26.32 3.53 2.17
C GLY A 491 -26.67 4.44 3.36
N GLY A 492 -25.94 5.54 3.55
CA GLY A 492 -26.06 6.44 4.70
C GLY A 492 -25.25 6.02 5.93
N ARG A 493 -24.29 5.10 5.82
CA ARG A 493 -23.41 4.65 6.93
C ARG A 493 -22.09 5.43 6.92
N SER A 494 -21.35 5.42 8.03
CA SER A 494 -19.97 5.89 7.99
C SER A 494 -19.06 4.80 7.44
N ILE A 495 -17.97 5.20 6.79
CA ILE A 495 -16.88 4.33 6.35
C ILE A 495 -15.62 4.76 7.07
N SER A 496 -14.88 3.80 7.59
CA SER A 496 -13.55 3.98 8.14
C SER A 496 -12.58 3.09 7.38
N VAL A 497 -11.49 3.64 6.87
CA VAL A 497 -10.40 2.87 6.28
C VAL A 497 -9.10 3.27 6.96
N GLU A 498 -8.47 2.33 7.66
CA GLU A 498 -7.13 2.50 8.22
C GLU A 498 -6.11 1.68 7.43
N GLY A 499 -5.18 2.34 6.74
CA GLY A 499 -4.27 1.74 5.77
C GLY A 499 -4.33 2.50 4.45
N ALA A 500 -4.62 1.83 3.34
CA ALA A 500 -4.73 2.49 2.03
C ALA A 500 -5.84 1.91 1.15
N MET A 501 -6.53 2.77 0.41
CA MET A 501 -7.39 2.41 -0.71
C MET A 501 -6.68 2.75 -2.02
N VAL A 502 -6.57 1.78 -2.92
CA VAL A 502 -5.81 1.91 -4.17
C VAL A 502 -6.64 1.44 -5.35
N SER A 503 -6.97 2.37 -6.23
CA SER A 503 -7.55 2.10 -7.55
C SER A 503 -6.47 2.29 -8.61
N GLN A 504 -5.86 1.19 -9.07
CA GLN A 504 -4.66 1.23 -9.91
C GLN A 504 -4.93 1.78 -11.30
N GLY A 505 -6.05 1.36 -11.89
CA GLY A 505 -6.41 1.61 -13.28
C GLY A 505 -7.79 2.23 -13.45
N GLY A 506 -8.55 2.42 -12.37
CA GLY A 506 -9.92 2.91 -12.41
C GLY A 506 -10.17 4.15 -11.57
N ASP A 507 -11.44 4.39 -11.27
CA ASP A 507 -11.95 5.39 -10.33
C ASP A 507 -11.97 4.83 -8.90
N LEU A 508 -11.99 5.72 -7.91
CA LEU A 508 -12.29 5.40 -6.51
C LEU A 508 -13.49 6.24 -6.11
N SER A 509 -14.63 5.60 -5.88
CA SER A 509 -15.87 6.28 -5.56
C SER A 509 -16.48 5.74 -4.27
N VAL A 510 -16.90 6.66 -3.41
CA VAL A 510 -17.67 6.38 -2.20
C VAL A 510 -18.94 7.22 -2.26
N HIS A 511 -20.09 6.55 -2.22
CA HIS A 511 -21.42 7.12 -2.42
C HIS A 511 -22.24 7.10 -1.14
N ASN A 512 -23.00 8.17 -0.91
CA ASN A 512 -24.00 8.27 0.15
C ASN A 512 -23.46 7.89 1.55
N ALA A 513 -22.28 8.37 1.94
CA ALA A 513 -21.71 8.11 3.26
C ALA A 513 -22.08 9.19 4.28
N ASN A 514 -22.30 8.82 5.54
CA ASN A 514 -22.41 9.82 6.60
C ASN A 514 -21.04 10.48 6.83
N ASN A 515 -20.05 9.66 7.19
CA ASN A 515 -18.68 10.12 7.39
C ASN A 515 -17.73 9.19 6.67
N ILE A 516 -16.69 9.72 6.04
CA ILE A 516 -15.57 8.94 5.51
C ILE A 516 -14.36 9.26 6.37
N ASN A 517 -13.81 8.25 7.05
CA ASN A 517 -12.61 8.37 7.87
C ASN A 517 -11.48 7.60 7.17
N LEU A 518 -10.53 8.30 6.58
CA LEU A 518 -9.36 7.70 5.96
C LEU A 518 -8.16 7.96 6.86
N LYS A 519 -7.53 6.90 7.37
CA LYS A 519 -6.35 7.00 8.22
C LYS A 519 -5.20 6.24 7.58
N TYR A 520 -4.22 6.95 7.04
CA TYR A 520 -3.02 6.30 6.50
C TYR A 520 -2.23 5.64 7.63
N ASN A 521 -2.01 4.33 7.52
CA ASN A 521 -1.19 3.57 8.47
C ASN A 521 -0.27 2.60 7.71
N PRO A 522 1.03 2.93 7.55
CA PRO A 522 1.97 2.11 6.78
C PRO A 522 2.21 0.74 7.39
N ALA A 523 2.05 0.59 8.72
CA ALA A 523 2.28 -0.69 9.39
C ALA A 523 1.36 -1.80 8.87
N TYR A 524 0.14 -1.46 8.44
CA TYR A 524 -0.77 -2.43 7.83
C TYR A 524 -0.42 -2.76 6.37
N LEU A 525 0.31 -1.89 5.65
CA LEU A 525 0.75 -2.21 4.29
C LEU A 525 1.93 -3.19 4.33
N ASP A 526 2.82 -3.02 5.32
CA ASP A 526 3.99 -3.87 5.53
C ASP A 526 3.65 -5.32 5.91
N THR A 527 2.46 -5.58 6.47
CA THR A 527 1.96 -6.93 6.82
C THR A 527 1.30 -7.64 5.63
N ILE A 528 0.93 -6.91 4.58
CA ILE A 528 0.16 -7.43 3.44
C ILE A 528 1.09 -7.74 2.27
N VAL A 529 2.06 -6.86 2.02
CA VAL A 529 2.96 -6.98 0.89
C VAL A 529 4.16 -7.82 1.30
N LYS A 530 4.50 -8.84 0.51
CA LYS A 530 5.74 -9.58 0.67
C LYS A 530 6.89 -8.59 0.57
N LYS A 531 7.68 -8.48 1.64
CA LYS A 531 8.95 -7.74 1.60
C LYS A 531 9.76 -8.22 0.40
N LEU A 532 10.29 -7.29 -0.39
CA LEU A 532 11.00 -7.60 -1.63
C LEU A 532 12.05 -8.69 -1.39
N PRO A 533 12.18 -9.69 -2.28
CA PRO A 533 13.10 -10.79 -2.10
C PRO A 533 14.54 -10.27 -1.97
N GLY A 534 15.31 -10.91 -1.08
CA GLY A 534 16.74 -10.62 -0.87
C GLY A 534 17.04 -9.45 0.06
N GLY A 535 16.06 -8.95 0.84
CA GLY A 535 16.28 -7.83 1.75
C GLY A 535 16.37 -6.48 1.04
N ARG A 536 15.82 -6.40 -0.17
CA ARG A 536 15.71 -5.14 -0.91
C ARG A 536 14.65 -4.24 -0.29
N VAL A 537 14.85 -2.94 -0.43
CA VAL A 537 13.88 -1.94 -0.01
C VAL A 537 13.89 -0.80 -1.00
N GLN A 538 12.72 -0.27 -1.34
CA GLN A 538 12.66 0.99 -2.08
C GLN A 538 12.91 2.12 -1.07
N LEU A 539 13.86 3.00 -1.36
CA LEU A 539 14.12 4.16 -0.51
C LEU A 539 13.57 5.42 -1.14
N GLU A 540 13.15 6.36 -0.31
CA GLU A 540 12.85 7.71 -0.74
C GLU A 540 13.71 8.72 -0.01
N ARG A 541 13.98 9.83 -0.70
CA ARG A 541 14.81 10.91 -0.19
C ARG A 541 13.97 11.83 0.70
N GLY A 542 14.24 11.83 2.00
CA GLY A 542 13.56 12.69 2.97
C GLY A 542 13.99 14.16 2.88
N VAL A 543 15.28 14.46 3.03
CA VAL A 543 15.81 15.85 3.00
C VAL A 543 17.29 15.87 2.58
N TRP A 544 17.68 16.87 1.79
CA TRP A 544 19.10 17.19 1.51
C TRP A 544 19.47 18.47 2.28
N ILE A 545 20.29 18.35 3.33
CA ILE A 545 20.69 19.51 4.15
C ILE A 545 22.07 20.01 3.65
N PRO A 546 22.16 21.25 3.15
CA PRO A 546 23.41 21.84 2.66
C PRO A 546 24.36 22.28 3.78
#